data_AF-A0A1G7MXP5-F1
#
_entry.id   AF-A0A1G7MXP5-F1
#
_cell.length_a   1.000
_cell.length_b   1.000
_cell.length_c   1.000
_cell.angle_alpha   90.00
_cell.angle_beta   90.00
_cell.angle_gamma   90.00
#
_symmetry.space_group_name_H-M   'P 1'
#
loop_
_entity.id
_entity.type
_entity.pdbx_description
1 polymer ?
#
loop_
_entity_poly.entity_id
_entity_poly.type
_entity_poly.pdbx_seq_one_letter_code
_entity_poly.pdbx_strand_id
1 'polypeptide(L)'
;MQVHSTLGNGFQEVIYQKALEIEMALNGLVFEREKEMPIHYRDLHIGTRRVDFFVSGMIMVELKAITQLEDVHLAQATNYLEAYNVEVGLLLNFGSKSLTVKRLLNKKYKP
;
A
#
# COMPACT_ATOMS: atom_id res chain seq x y z
N MET A 1 -2.12 -16.02 0.37
CA MET A 1 -3.07 -15.02 -0.15
C MET A 1 -3.38 -15.39 -1.59
N GLN A 2 -4.66 -15.47 -1.94
CA GLN A 2 -5.15 -16.03 -3.21
C GLN A 2 -4.41 -15.49 -4.44
N VAL A 3 -4.21 -14.17 -4.52
CA VAL A 3 -3.47 -13.51 -5.62
C VAL A 3 -2.09 -14.14 -5.86
N HIS A 4 -1.23 -14.23 -4.83
CA HIS A 4 0.13 -14.75 -4.99
C HIS A 4 0.14 -16.27 -5.24
N SER A 5 -0.78 -17.02 -4.62
CA SER A 5 -0.90 -18.46 -4.90
C SER A 5 -1.37 -18.76 -6.32
N THR A 6 -2.17 -17.88 -6.92
CA THR A 6 -2.68 -18.06 -8.29
C THR A 6 -1.70 -17.56 -9.35
N LEU A 7 -1.08 -16.40 -9.14
CA LEU A 7 -0.20 -15.77 -10.14
C LEU A 7 1.28 -16.09 -9.96
N GLY A 8 1.70 -16.53 -8.77
CA GLY A 8 3.10 -16.61 -8.40
C GLY A 8 3.78 -15.23 -8.37
N ASN A 9 5.10 -15.21 -8.47
CA ASN A 9 5.89 -14.01 -8.70
C ASN A 9 6.33 -13.91 -10.17
N GLY A 10 6.68 -12.70 -10.63
CA GLY A 10 7.21 -12.46 -11.99
C GLY A 10 6.42 -11.47 -12.85
N PHE A 11 5.17 -11.16 -12.48
CA PHE A 11 4.41 -10.08 -13.12
C PHE A 11 4.81 -8.69 -12.62
N GLN A 12 4.47 -7.67 -13.40
CA GLN A 12 4.55 -6.28 -12.97
C GLN A 12 3.56 -5.98 -11.85
N GLU A 13 3.90 -5.01 -11.00
CA GLU A 13 3.12 -4.57 -9.84
C GLU A 13 1.64 -4.28 -10.16
N VAL A 14 1.39 -3.63 -11.31
CA VAL A 14 0.03 -3.29 -11.78
C VAL A 14 -0.87 -4.51 -11.98
N ILE A 15 -0.30 -5.69 -12.28
CA ILE A 15 -1.06 -6.93 -12.40
C ILE A 15 -1.53 -7.41 -11.03
N TYR A 16 -0.68 -7.34 -10.01
CA TYR A 16 -1.08 -7.69 -8.64
C TYR A 16 -2.07 -6.69 -8.06
N GLN A 17 -1.95 -5.40 -8.39
CA GLN A 17 -2.97 -4.40 -8.03
C GLN A 17 -4.34 -4.77 -8.58
N LYS A 18 -4.44 -5.04 -9.90
CA LYS A 18 -5.71 -5.47 -10.53
C LYS A 18 -6.27 -6.76 -9.91
N ALA A 19 -5.41 -7.73 -9.61
CA ALA A 19 -5.85 -8.97 -8.99
C ALA A 19 -6.33 -8.76 -7.54
N LEU A 20 -5.64 -7.89 -6.78
CA LEU A 20 -6.01 -7.58 -5.41
C LEU A 20 -7.34 -6.83 -5.32
N GLU A 21 -7.60 -5.90 -6.25
CA GLU A 21 -8.88 -5.22 -6.37
C GLU A 21 -10.05 -6.22 -6.50
N ILE A 22 -9.90 -7.24 -7.35
CA ILE A 22 -10.89 -8.30 -7.53
C ILE A 22 -11.09 -9.08 -6.23
N GLU A 23 -10.00 -9.51 -5.59
CA GLU A 23 -10.07 -10.26 -4.32
C GLU A 23 -10.72 -9.45 -3.20
N MET A 24 -10.38 -8.17 -3.06
CA MET A 24 -11.00 -7.30 -2.06
C MET A 24 -12.51 -7.16 -2.30
N ALA A 25 -12.93 -6.97 -3.56
CA ALA A 25 -14.34 -6.86 -3.92
C ALA A 25 -15.10 -8.17 -3.69
N LEU A 26 -14.52 -9.33 -4.04
CA LEU A 26 -15.11 -10.65 -3.78
C LEU A 26 -15.29 -10.92 -2.27
N ASN A 27 -14.42 -10.36 -1.44
CA ASN A 27 -14.50 -10.46 0.01
C ASN A 27 -15.36 -9.34 0.65
N GLY A 28 -16.02 -8.50 -0.16
CA GLY A 28 -16.91 -7.44 0.32
C GLY A 28 -16.20 -6.31 1.08
N LEU A 29 -14.89 -6.12 0.86
CA LEU A 29 -14.15 -5.03 1.47
C LEU A 29 -14.47 -3.70 0.78
N VAL A 30 -14.63 -2.64 1.58
CA VAL A 30 -14.74 -1.27 1.09
C VAL A 30 -13.34 -0.71 0.90
N PHE A 31 -13.02 -0.23 -0.29
CA PHE A 31 -11.71 0.37 -0.57
C PHE A 31 -11.79 1.42 -1.69
N GLU A 32 -10.82 2.32 -1.69
CA GLU A 32 -10.55 3.26 -2.78
C GLU A 32 -9.22 2.88 -3.43
N ARG A 33 -9.23 2.58 -4.74
CA ARG A 33 -8.03 2.27 -5.51
C ARG A 33 -7.39 3.55 -6.05
N GLU A 34 -6.05 3.60 -6.05
CA GLU A 34 -5.26 4.69 -6.64
C GLU A 34 -5.66 6.08 -6.10
N LYS A 35 -6.02 6.15 -4.81
CA LYS A 35 -6.53 7.35 -4.16
C LYS A 35 -5.45 8.43 -4.15
N GLU A 36 -5.71 9.56 -4.81
CA GLU A 36 -4.84 10.73 -4.75
C GLU A 36 -4.90 11.37 -3.36
N MET A 37 -3.74 11.52 -2.75
CA MET A 37 -3.58 12.17 -1.45
C MET A 37 -2.62 13.36 -1.55
N PRO A 38 -2.97 14.51 -0.94
CA PRO A 38 -2.17 15.73 -1.05
C PRO A 38 -0.94 15.67 -0.15
N ILE A 39 0.21 16.03 -0.71
CA ILE A 39 1.46 16.17 0.03
C ILE A 39 1.68 17.64 0.36
N HIS A 40 2.01 17.90 1.62
CA HIS A 40 2.35 19.22 2.12
C HIS A 40 3.80 19.24 2.59
N TYR A 41 4.51 20.31 2.26
CA TYR A 41 5.78 20.66 2.88
C TYR A 41 5.54 21.88 3.76
N ARG A 42 5.60 21.67 5.09
CA ARG A 42 5.00 22.60 6.07
C ARG A 42 3.51 22.75 5.75
N ASP A 43 3.02 23.98 5.63
CA ASP A 43 1.61 24.28 5.33
C ASP A 43 1.35 24.51 3.82
N LEU A 44 2.37 24.28 2.98
CA LEU A 44 2.26 24.50 1.53
C LEU A 44 2.03 23.19 0.80
N HIS A 45 0.97 23.14 -0.01
CA HIS A 45 0.71 22.04 -0.92
C HIS A 45 1.79 21.98 -2.01
N ILE A 46 2.39 20.80 -2.22
CA ILE A 46 3.48 20.59 -3.19
C ILE A 46 3.19 19.52 -4.24
N GLY A 47 1.96 19.01 -4.28
CA GLY A 47 1.51 18.00 -5.23
C GLY A 47 0.76 16.86 -4.55
N THR A 48 0.48 15.81 -5.32
CA THR A 48 -0.24 14.62 -4.86
C THR A 48 0.57 13.36 -5.08
N ARG A 49 0.23 12.32 -4.33
CA ARG A 49 0.68 10.95 -4.59
C ARG A 49 -0.50 10.01 -4.44
N ARG A 50 -0.54 9.01 -5.30
CA ARG A 50 -1.54 7.95 -5.26
C ARG A 50 -1.14 6.85 -4.29
N VAL A 51 -2.05 6.50 -3.39
CA VAL A 51 -1.97 5.27 -2.62
C VAL A 51 -2.59 4.15 -3.44
N ASP A 52 -1.99 2.96 -3.46
CA ASP A 52 -2.53 1.85 -4.26
C ASP A 52 -3.93 1.45 -3.82
N PHE A 53 -4.14 1.25 -2.51
CA PHE A 53 -5.47 1.10 -1.93
C PHE A 53 -5.60 1.80 -0.57
N PHE A 54 -6.73 2.45 -0.36
CA PHE A 54 -7.15 2.95 0.94
C PHE A 54 -8.39 2.18 1.40
N VAL A 55 -8.20 1.26 2.35
CA VAL A 55 -9.20 0.29 2.76
C VAL A 55 -9.97 0.80 3.97
N SER A 56 -11.30 0.75 3.90
CA SER A 56 -12.25 1.16 4.92
C SER A 56 -12.01 2.57 5.49
N GLY A 57 -11.39 3.46 4.72
CA GLY A 57 -11.07 4.80 5.19
C GLY A 57 -9.98 4.88 6.27
N MET A 58 -9.28 3.77 6.56
CA MET A 58 -8.42 3.66 7.74
C MET A 58 -7.04 3.04 7.47
N ILE A 59 -6.92 2.17 6.47
CA ILE A 59 -5.70 1.39 6.23
C ILE A 59 -5.14 1.73 4.85
N MET A 60 -3.88 2.19 4.83
CA MET A 60 -3.11 2.38 3.61
C MET A 60 -2.49 1.06 3.18
N VAL A 61 -2.69 0.63 1.93
CA VAL A 61 -2.06 -0.57 1.39
C VAL A 61 -1.23 -0.16 0.17
N GLU A 62 0.06 -0.48 0.21
CA GLU A 62 1.02 -0.25 -0.87
C GLU A 62 1.57 -1.58 -1.36
N LEU A 63 1.69 -1.74 -2.67
CA LEU A 63 2.20 -2.96 -3.29
C LEU A 63 3.64 -2.76 -3.76
N LYS A 64 4.35 -3.88 -3.82
CA LYS A 64 5.64 -4.04 -4.48
C LYS A 64 5.65 -5.32 -5.30
N ALA A 65 6.39 -5.31 -6.39
CA ALA A 65 6.71 -6.51 -7.18
C ALA A 65 8.23 -6.68 -7.35
N ILE A 66 8.96 -6.73 -6.24
CA ILE A 66 10.43 -6.81 -6.22
C ILE A 66 10.93 -8.07 -5.52
N THR A 67 12.16 -8.49 -5.80
CA THR A 67 12.74 -9.72 -5.25
C THR A 67 12.88 -9.67 -3.72
N GLN A 68 13.17 -8.49 -3.17
CA GLN A 68 13.36 -8.28 -1.73
C GLN A 68 12.90 -6.88 -1.30
N LEU A 69 12.22 -6.81 -0.16
CA LEU A 69 11.97 -5.52 0.51
C LEU A 69 13.21 -5.09 1.29
N GLU A 70 13.66 -3.88 1.00
CA GLU A 70 14.68 -3.15 1.76
C GLU A 70 14.08 -2.06 2.66
N ASP A 71 14.88 -1.57 3.61
CA ASP A 71 14.47 -0.55 4.60
C ASP A 71 14.00 0.76 3.96
N VAL A 72 14.52 1.12 2.79
CA VAL A 72 14.06 2.31 2.05
C VAL A 72 12.58 2.23 1.67
N HIS A 73 12.06 1.04 1.38
CA HIS A 73 10.65 0.84 1.05
C HIS A 73 9.76 1.01 2.29
N LEU A 74 10.23 0.51 3.44
CA LEU A 74 9.55 0.69 4.72
C LEU A 74 9.53 2.16 5.14
N ALA A 75 10.66 2.87 4.95
CA ALA A 75 10.78 4.30 5.23
C ALA A 75 9.86 5.13 4.33
N GLN A 76 9.82 4.83 3.03
CA GLN A 76 8.90 5.50 2.09
C GLN A 76 7.44 5.33 2.51
N ALA A 77 7.00 4.09 2.78
CA ALA A 77 5.62 3.83 3.19
C ALA A 77 5.29 4.47 4.55
N THR A 78 6.22 4.48 5.50
CA THR A 78 6.05 5.17 6.80
C THR A 78 5.90 6.67 6.61
N ASN A 79 6.70 7.31 5.74
CA ASN A 79 6.59 8.74 5.47
C ASN A 79 5.21 9.10 4.91
N TYR A 80 4.61 8.25 4.06
CA TYR A 80 3.26 8.48 3.55
C TYR A 80 2.19 8.35 4.65
N LEU A 81 2.31 7.37 5.55
CA LEU A 81 1.41 7.30 6.71
C LEU A 81 1.47 8.57 7.56
N GLU A 82 2.67 9.09 7.81
CA GLU A 82 2.87 10.35 8.54
C GLU A 82 2.28 11.54 7.77
N ALA A 83 2.55 11.65 6.48
CA ALA A 83 2.08 12.75 5.64
C ALA A 83 0.55 12.83 5.55
N TYR A 84 -0.13 11.69 5.55
CA TYR A 84 -1.59 11.60 5.43
C TYR A 84 -2.31 11.39 6.76
N ASN A 85 -1.55 11.40 7.87
CA ASN A 85 -2.06 11.12 9.20
C ASN A 85 -2.92 9.84 9.25
N VAL A 86 -2.39 8.75 8.69
CA VAL A 86 -3.01 7.42 8.72
C VAL A 86 -2.30 6.56 9.77
N GLU A 87 -3.05 5.86 10.62
CA GLU A 87 -2.48 5.08 11.73
C GLU A 87 -1.72 3.83 11.26
N VAL A 88 -2.33 3.07 10.33
CA VAL A 88 -1.87 1.73 9.93
C VAL A 88 -1.64 1.66 8.44
N GLY A 89 -0.48 1.10 8.07
CA GLY A 89 -0.17 0.74 6.69
C GLY A 89 0.20 -0.73 6.52
N LEU A 90 -0.04 -1.27 5.33
CA LEU A 90 0.43 -2.57 4.90
C LEU A 90 1.27 -2.42 3.63
N LEU A 91 2.50 -2.94 3.66
CA LEU A 91 3.35 -3.06 2.49
C LEU A 91 3.37 -4.53 2.05
N LEU A 92 2.80 -4.80 0.89
CA LEU A 92 2.67 -6.15 0.32
C LEU A 92 3.67 -6.32 -0.82
N ASN A 93 4.60 -7.27 -0.72
CA ASN A 93 5.52 -7.58 -1.81
C ASN A 93 5.20 -8.92 -2.47
N PHE A 94 4.79 -8.85 -3.73
CA PHE A 94 4.46 -10.00 -4.58
C PHE A 94 5.64 -10.51 -5.40
N GLY A 95 6.76 -9.78 -5.47
CA GLY A 95 7.91 -10.15 -6.31
C GLY A 95 8.82 -11.23 -5.72
N SER A 96 8.74 -11.48 -4.40
CA SER A 96 9.49 -12.52 -3.72
C SER A 96 8.89 -13.92 -3.97
N LYS A 97 9.66 -14.98 -3.66
CA LYS A 97 9.22 -16.39 -3.82
C LYS A 97 7.91 -16.71 -3.09
N SER A 98 7.62 -15.99 -2.01
CA SER A 98 6.35 -15.98 -1.29
C SER A 98 5.88 -14.54 -1.12
N LEU A 99 4.59 -14.34 -0.91
CA LEU A 99 4.08 -13.02 -0.51
C LEU A 99 4.74 -12.58 0.80
N THR A 100 5.39 -11.42 0.79
CA THR A 100 5.87 -10.78 2.01
C THR A 100 4.90 -9.68 2.43
N VAL A 101 4.55 -9.66 3.72
CA VAL A 101 3.66 -8.64 4.30
C VAL A 101 4.40 -7.94 5.43
N LYS A 102 4.40 -6.60 5.40
CA LYS A 102 4.92 -5.76 6.48
C LYS A 102 3.83 -4.83 6.95
N ARG A 103 3.48 -4.93 8.23
CA ARG A 103 2.61 -3.96 8.90
C ARG A 103 3.46 -2.79 9.38
N LEU A 104 3.00 -1.59 9.07
CA LEU A 104 3.61 -0.32 9.45
C LEU A 104 2.67 0.43 10.40
N LEU A 105 3.25 1.13 11.36
CA LEU A 105 2.53 1.95 12.32
C LEU A 105 3.06 3.37 12.26
N ASN A 106 2.15 4.33 12.11
CA ASN A 106 2.46 5.74 12.23
C ASN A 106 2.55 6.14 13.70
N LYS A 107 3.78 6.28 14.19
CA LYS A 107 4.04 6.69 15.59
C LYS A 107 3.61 8.12 15.90
N LYS A 108 3.31 8.93 14.86
CA LYS A 108 2.89 10.33 14.96
C LYS A 108 1.40 10.54 14.65
N TYR A 109 0.63 9.46 14.51
CA TYR A 109 -0.80 9.53 14.22
C TYR A 109 -1.53 10.36 15.28
N LYS A 110 -2.45 11.20 14.81
CA LYS A 110 -3.35 12.03 15.64
C LYS A 110 -4.79 11.70 15.25
N PRO A 111 -5.60 11.10 16.13
CA PRO A 111 -6.98 10.73 15.83
C PRO A 111 -7.91 11.95 15.65
#